data_AF-A0A916DRT9-F1
#
_entry.id   AF-A0A916DRT9-F1
#
_cell.length_a   1.000
_cell.length_b   1.000
_cell.length_c   1.000
_cell.angle_alpha   90.00
_cell.angle_beta   90.00
_cell.angle_gamma   90.00
#
_symmetry.space_group_name_H-M   'P 1'
#
loop_
_entity.id
_entity.type
_entity.pdbx_description
1 polymer ?
#
loop_
_entity_poly.entity_id
_entity_poly.type
_entity_poly.pdbx_seq_one_letter_code
_entity_poly.pdbx_strand_id
1 'polypeptide(L)' 'MKNHKSKKIAYDAGILKPVTSHVARHTFATDLAAKVPIHILKAILQHAKIETTMIYLHLFFAHY' A
#
# COMPACT_ATOMS: atom_id res chain seq x y z
N MET A 1 -0.83 17.94 -3.66
CA MET A 1 -2.09 17.39 -3.09
C MET A 1 -1.94 17.33 -1.56
N LYS A 2 -2.64 18.18 -0.80
CA LYS A 2 -2.48 18.32 0.67
C LYS A 2 -3.34 17.28 1.42
N ASN A 3 -2.71 16.41 2.22
CA ASN A 3 -3.30 15.26 2.93
C ASN A 3 -4.10 15.63 4.21
N HIS A 4 -5.07 16.55 4.14
CA HIS A 4 -5.81 16.99 5.34
C HIS A 4 -6.70 15.90 5.96
N LYS A 5 -7.33 15.05 5.15
CA LYS A 5 -8.23 13.98 5.65
C LYS A 5 -7.48 12.82 6.32
N SER A 6 -6.34 12.38 5.77
CA SER A 6 -5.59 11.25 6.34
C SER A 6 -4.99 11.58 7.70
N LYS A 7 -4.65 12.85 7.97
CA LYS A 7 -4.17 13.30 9.29
C LYS A 7 -5.22 13.16 10.38
N LYS A 8 -6.47 13.55 10.09
CA LYS A 8 -7.57 13.41 11.04
C LYS A 8 -7.83 11.94 11.36
N ILE A 9 -7.92 11.10 10.32
CA ILE A 9 -8.13 9.65 10.48
C ILE A 9 -6.99 9.01 11.28
N ALA A 10 -5.73 9.39 11.01
CA ALA A 10 -4.59 8.88 11.75
C ALA A 10 -4.60 9.30 13.23
N TYR A 11 -4.98 10.54 13.51
CA TYR A 11 -5.14 11.04 14.88
C TYR A 11 -6.25 10.29 15.62
N ASP A 12 -7.43 10.14 15.00
CA ASP A 12 -8.57 9.41 15.58
C ASP A 12 -8.23 7.92 15.81
N ALA A 13 -7.37 7.34 14.99
CA ALA A 13 -6.87 5.96 15.11
C ALA A 13 -5.66 5.80 16.07
N GLY A 14 -5.19 6.88 16.70
CA GLY A 14 -4.02 6.84 17.61
C GLY A 14 -2.67 6.60 16.91
N ILE A 15 -2.60 6.79 15.59
CA ILE A 15 -1.38 6.58 14.80
C ILE A 15 -0.54 7.87 14.81
N LEU A 16 0.56 7.84 15.56
CA LEU A 16 1.47 8.98 15.70
C LEU A 16 2.36 9.21 14.46
N LYS A 17 2.59 8.16 13.65
CA LYS A 17 3.39 8.28 12.43
C LYS A 17 2.63 9.06 11.34
N PRO A 18 3.33 9.85 10.49
CA PRO A 18 2.69 10.54 9.38
C PRO A 18 2.04 9.57 8.39
N VAL A 19 0.70 9.54 8.34
CA VAL A 19 -0.05 8.75 7.35
C VAL A 19 -0.33 9.60 6.12
N THR A 20 0.25 9.20 5.00
CA THR A 20 -0.04 9.75 3.67
C THR A 20 -0.79 8.74 2.83
N SER A 21 -1.46 9.19 1.76
CA SER A 21 -2.11 8.28 0.80
C SER A 21 -1.12 7.28 0.19
N HIS A 22 0.15 7.66 0.06
CA HIS A 22 1.20 6.76 -0.41
C HIS A 22 1.47 5.64 0.60
N VAL A 23 1.61 5.97 1.88
CA VAL A 23 1.80 4.98 2.96
C VAL A 23 0.61 4.03 3.05
N ALA A 24 -0.62 4.55 2.99
CA ALA A 24 -1.83 3.72 3.01
C ALA A 24 -1.89 2.76 1.81
N ARG A 25 -1.56 3.25 0.60
CA ARG A 25 -1.47 2.42 -0.60
C ARG A 25 -0.40 1.32 -0.46
N HIS A 26 0.74 1.65 0.14
CA HIS A 26 1.79 0.66 0.40
C HIS A 26 1.31 -0.44 1.33
N THR A 27 0.72 -0.08 2.47
CA THR A 27 0.16 -1.04 3.42
C THR A 27 -0.90 -1.94 2.78
N PHE A 28 -1.82 -1.36 2.00
CA PHE A 28 -2.86 -2.11 1.30
C PHE A 28 -2.27 -3.09 0.26
N ALA A 29 -1.32 -2.63 -0.55
CA ALA A 29 -0.71 -3.44 -1.59
C ALA A 29 0.12 -4.60 -1.03
N THR A 30 0.87 -4.37 0.06
CA THR A 30 1.65 -5.42 0.73
C THR A 30 0.73 -6.48 1.37
N ASP A 31 -0.34 -6.07 2.05
CA ASP A 31 -1.31 -7.03 2.65
C ASP A 31 -1.96 -7.92 1.58
N LEU A 32 -2.29 -7.33 0.43
CA LEU A 32 -2.95 -8.05 -0.65
C LEU A 32 -1.98 -8.92 -1.46
N ALA A 33 -0.69 -8.57 -1.51
CA ALA A 33 0.34 -9.35 -2.22
C ALA A 33 0.46 -10.81 -1.75
N ALA A 34 0.14 -11.08 -0.48
CA ALA A 34 0.11 -12.45 0.06
C ALA A 34 -1.20 -13.20 -0.22
N LYS A 35 -2.26 -12.49 -0.63
CA LYS A 35 -3.64 -13.01 -0.71
C LYS A 35 -4.13 -13.18 -2.14
N VAL A 36 -3.51 -12.49 -3.11
CA VAL A 36 -3.94 -12.52 -4.51
C VAL A 36 -2.76 -12.69 -5.46
N PRO A 37 -2.98 -13.34 -6.62
CA PRO A 37 -1.96 -13.38 -7.67
C PRO A 37 -1.53 -11.98 -8.11
N ILE A 38 -0.25 -11.83 -8.49
CA ILE A 38 0.32 -10.51 -8.83
C ILE A 38 -0.39 -9.80 -10.00
N HIS A 39 -0.94 -10.53 -10.97
CA HIS A 39 -1.69 -9.93 -12.07
C HIS A 39 -3.03 -9.32 -11.61
N ILE A 40 -3.66 -9.89 -10.58
CA ILE A 40 -4.84 -9.32 -9.91
C ILE A 40 -4.43 -8.10 -9.09
N LEU A 41 -3.34 -8.18 -8.34
CA LEU A 41 -2.81 -7.04 -7.59
C LEU A 41 -2.50 -5.86 -8.52
N LYS A 42 -1.88 -6.11 -9.68
CA LYS A 42 -1.62 -5.10 -10.72
C LYS A 42 -2.90 -4.41 -11.17
N ALA A 43 -3.97 -5.18 -11.41
CA ALA A 43 -5.27 -4.65 -11.83
C ALA A 43 -5.92 -3.80 -10.73
N ILE A 44 -5.90 -4.26 -9.48
CA ILE A 44 -6.44 -3.53 -8.32
C ILE A 44 -5.70 -2.21 -8.10
N LEU A 45 -4.37 -2.22 -8.25
CA LEU A 45 -3.53 -1.03 -8.13
C LEU A 45 -3.53 -0.16 -9.40
N GLN A 46 -4.19 -0.60 -10.47
CA GLN A 46 -4.25 0.08 -11.78
C GLN A 46 -2.86 0.40 -12.32
N HIS A 47 -1.90 -0.51 -12.15
CA HIS A 47 -0.56 -0.35 -12.67
C HIS A 47 -0.52 -0.74 -14.16
N ALA A 48 0.05 0.12 -15.00
CA ALA A 48 0.25 -0.21 -16.42
C ALA A 48 1.28 -1.36 -16.60
N LYS A 49 2.31 -1.35 -15.75
CA LYS A 49 3.48 -2.23 -15.78
C LYS A 49 3.46 -3.20 -14.60
N ILE A 50 3.89 -4.45 -14.81
CA ILE A 50 3.90 -5.44 -13.73
C ILE A 50 5.09 -5.22 -12.79
N GLU A 51 6.17 -4.66 -13.31
CA GLU A 51 7.42 -4.34 -12.62
C GLU A 51 7.18 -3.38 -11.45
N THR A 52 6.26 -2.41 -11.59
CA THR A 52 5.90 -1.48 -10.51
C THR A 52 5.08 -2.15 -9.41
N THR A 53 4.54 -3.34 -9.66
CA THR A 53 3.80 -4.16 -8.70
C THR A 53 4.72 -5.15 -7.97
N MET A 54 5.78 -5.63 -8.65
CA MET A 54 6.78 -6.56 -8.10
C MET A 54 7.46 -6.04 -6.83
N ILE A 55 7.57 -4.71 -6.67
CA ILE A 55 8.12 -4.07 -5.46
C ILE A 55 7.37 -4.53 -4.20
N TYR A 56 6.05 -4.75 -4.28
CA TYR A 56 5.25 -5.22 -3.15
C TYR A 56 5.47 -6.69 -2.81
N LEU A 57 5.86 -7.50 -3.80
CA LEU A 57 6.19 -8.91 -3.61
C LEU A 57 7.52 -9.05 -2.87
N HIS A 58 8.55 -8.31 -3.28
CA HIS A 58 9.86 -8.35 -2.64
C HIS A 58 9.81 -7.90 -1.17
N LEU A 59 8.99 -6.89 -0.85
CA LEU A 59 8.79 -6.43 0.54
C LEU A 59 8.13 -7.49 1.42
N PHE A 60 7.21 -8.27 0.86
CA PHE A 60 6.57 -9.37 1.58
C PHE A 60 7.57 -10.50 1.88
N PHE A 61 8.32 -10.96 0.88
CA PHE A 61 9.30 -12.04 1.07
C PHE A 61 10.49 -11.64 1.96
N ALA A 62 10.85 -10.36 2.04
CA ALA A 62 11.93 -9.89 2.91
C ALA A 62 11.55 -9.80 4.39
N HIS A 63 10.26 -9.95 4.73
CA HIS A 63 9.74 -9.82 6.09
C HIS A 63 9.37 -11.18 6.74
N TYR A 64 9.71 -12.29 6.07
CA TYR A 64 9.58 -13.68 6.53
C TYR A 64 10.96 -14.35 6.52
#